data_AF-A0A6A3GUV9-F1
#
_entry.id   AF-A0A6A3GUV9-F1
#
_cell.length_a   1.000
_cell.length_b   1.000
_cell.length_c   1.000
_cell.angle_alpha   90.00
_cell.angle_beta   90.00
_cell.angle_gamma   90.00
#
_symmetry.space_group_name_H-M   'P 1'
#
loop_
_entity.id
_entity.type
_entity.pdbx_description
1 polymer ?
#
loop_
_entity_poly.entity_id
_entity_poly.type
_entity_poly.pdbx_seq_one_letter_code
_entity_poly.pdbx_strand_id
1 'polypeptide(L)'
;MYSLKAGELAEVVLLRSEGSSLELNSSSVMDPEVLEDERTSKRQTRYGAAILKDPSDPYYALLKEFSDVVSDDPPSVLPPDRGVRHEIDLEPGTKYCTTRQWPLPKEQVDVIDAFLAAKHAAGMVRESKSPHSSPTFCVRKPNGKWRMVHAFNKLNAATISASTPIPRKDVLQNNMAGCTIFSALDMVDGYYQLLMRESDIPLTAVSTPSGMLWEWLVMPQGLSNAPATFNRLVTQLFRPMRQFVQTYFDDIFVHSRASEGTTAVEAHLGHLREVLLCMRENRLYANINKCIFGAEEIPFLGCFLGKDGVRADPEKVWAIAQWPVPVSQKDLRKWLGLANYLHKYSANYAEMARPLTNLLKKDAVWSWTSEAQQVFEAIKSSLQSAPILALPDEDRPFSVVCDASDFAIGCALLQVDADGRERVVSFQSRQLKAAEKNYPVHDKELLGMKYALVKFRVHLLGQKCSGATHSANLTLVQLALSGYIQVGHIAVWSPFILGSSPIGQKAGSFYQ
;
A
#
# COMPACT_ATOMS: atom_id res chain seq x y z
N MET A 1 34.62 -10.47 -52.61
CA MET A 1 36.09 -10.43 -52.66
C MET A 1 36.51 -9.10 -52.02
N TYR A 2 37.53 -9.13 -51.15
CA TYR A 2 38.03 -8.09 -50.24
C TYR A 2 37.57 -8.22 -48.78
N SER A 3 38.46 -8.90 -48.05
CA SER A 3 38.53 -9.07 -46.60
C SER A 3 38.90 -7.74 -45.95
N LEU A 4 38.07 -7.27 -45.01
CA LEU A 4 38.46 -6.28 -44.01
C LEU A 4 38.77 -7.04 -42.71
N LYS A 5 40.00 -6.84 -42.24
CA LYS A 5 40.65 -7.55 -41.14
C LYS A 5 40.05 -7.15 -39.79
N ALA A 6 40.17 -8.05 -38.82
CA ALA A 6 39.97 -7.76 -37.40
C ALA A 6 40.83 -6.57 -36.96
N GLY A 7 40.21 -5.45 -36.59
CA GLY A 7 40.91 -4.23 -36.21
C GLY A 7 40.11 -2.92 -36.14
N GLU A 8 38.89 -2.85 -36.68
CA GLU A 8 38.14 -1.58 -36.78
C GLU A 8 36.72 -1.63 -36.14
N LEU A 9 36.64 -2.10 -34.90
CA LEU A 9 35.48 -1.88 -34.01
C LEU A 9 35.93 -1.33 -32.65
N ALA A 10 37.01 -0.56 -32.64
CA ALA A 10 37.46 0.20 -31.48
C ALA A 10 37.00 1.64 -31.61
N GLU A 11 35.71 1.90 -31.34
CA GLU A 11 35.16 3.19 -30.87
C GLU A 11 33.63 3.10 -30.86
N VAL A 12 33.06 2.45 -29.84
CA VAL A 12 31.94 2.93 -28.99
C VAL A 12 31.84 1.93 -27.83
N VAL A 13 32.90 1.89 -27.02
CA VAL A 13 32.86 1.30 -25.68
C VAL A 13 33.56 2.29 -24.78
N LEU A 14 32.81 3.27 -24.28
CA LEU A 14 33.26 4.07 -23.14
C LEU A 14 33.08 3.22 -21.89
N LEU A 15 34.07 2.36 -21.62
CA LEU A 15 34.35 1.90 -20.27
C LEU A 15 34.70 3.14 -19.45
N ARG A 16 33.92 3.39 -18.39
CA ARG A 16 34.21 4.41 -17.40
C ARG A 16 35.63 4.22 -16.89
N SER A 17 36.37 5.33 -16.81
CA SER A 17 37.70 5.41 -16.19
C SER A 17 37.66 4.80 -14.79
N GLU A 18 38.59 3.90 -14.50
CA GLU A 18 39.03 3.62 -13.13
C GLU A 18 39.39 4.97 -12.49
N GLY A 19 38.68 5.36 -11.43
CA GLY A 19 38.94 6.64 -10.74
C GLY A 19 37.73 7.47 -10.30
N SER A 20 36.47 7.02 -10.45
CA SER A 20 35.36 7.62 -9.69
C SER A 20 34.60 6.54 -8.93
N SER A 21 34.86 6.45 -7.63
CA SER A 21 33.89 5.93 -6.68
C SER A 21 32.52 6.53 -7.00
N LEU A 22 31.47 5.70 -7.04
CA LEU A 22 30.11 6.17 -6.85
C LEU A 22 30.02 6.72 -5.42
N GLU A 23 30.51 7.94 -5.22
CA GLU A 23 30.01 8.79 -4.16
C GLU A 23 28.59 9.15 -4.58
N LEU A 24 27.64 8.26 -4.26
CA LEU A 24 26.27 8.66 -3.99
C LEU A 24 26.40 9.83 -3.01
N ASN A 25 26.11 11.05 -3.48
CA ASN A 25 26.24 12.27 -2.68
C ASN A 25 25.61 12.01 -1.31
N SER A 26 26.48 11.93 -0.31
CA SER A 26 26.26 11.57 1.08
C SER A 26 25.46 12.64 1.86
N SER A 27 24.56 13.37 1.19
CA SER A 27 23.68 14.34 1.83
C SER A 27 22.41 13.73 2.45
N SER A 28 22.27 12.39 2.40
CA SER A 28 21.13 11.66 2.98
C SER A 28 21.55 10.64 4.06
N VAL A 29 22.78 10.75 4.60
CA VAL A 29 23.14 10.02 5.81
C VAL A 29 22.36 10.64 6.96
N MET A 30 21.45 9.88 7.56
CA MET A 30 20.84 10.31 8.81
C MET A 30 21.91 10.40 9.88
N ASP A 31 22.13 11.61 10.37
CA ASP A 31 23.08 11.90 11.45
C ASP A 31 22.63 11.15 12.72
N PRO A 32 23.53 10.45 13.44
CA PRO A 32 23.22 9.88 14.75
C PRO A 32 22.71 10.94 15.75
N GLU A 33 23.15 12.20 15.62
CA GLU A 33 22.59 13.30 16.40
C GLU A 33 21.16 13.64 15.97
N VAL A 34 20.81 13.50 14.69
CA VAL A 34 19.42 13.59 14.21
C VAL A 34 18.56 12.45 14.75
N LEU A 35 19.10 11.25 15.01
CA LEU A 35 18.36 10.16 15.66
C LEU A 35 18.07 10.42 17.15
N GLU A 36 18.92 11.19 17.84
CA GLU A 36 18.65 11.64 19.21
C GLU A 36 17.79 12.91 19.23
N ASP A 37 17.98 13.84 18.30
CA ASP A 37 17.13 15.02 18.16
C ASP A 37 15.74 14.69 17.56
N GLU A 38 15.58 13.56 16.87
CA GLU A 38 14.28 12.96 16.50
C GLU A 38 13.61 12.25 17.68
N ARG A 39 14.35 11.86 18.73
CA ARG A 39 13.77 11.38 19.99
C ARG A 39 13.25 12.53 20.84
N THR A 40 13.87 13.71 20.77
CA THR A 40 13.50 14.93 21.55
C THR A 40 12.58 15.88 20.80
N SER A 41 12.68 15.96 19.47
CA SER A 41 11.68 16.59 18.63
C SER A 41 10.47 15.68 18.63
N LYS A 42 9.42 16.08 19.35
CA LYS A 42 8.06 15.70 18.99
C LYS A 42 7.97 15.79 17.47
N ARG A 43 8.00 14.67 16.74
CA ARG A 43 7.39 14.63 15.40
C ARG A 43 5.98 15.11 15.69
N GLN A 44 5.72 16.39 15.44
CA GLN A 44 4.46 17.06 15.67
C GLN A 44 3.51 16.40 14.69
N THR A 45 3.09 15.20 15.04
CA THR A 45 2.03 14.51 14.35
C THR A 45 0.87 15.44 14.60
N ARG A 46 0.46 16.14 13.54
CA ARG A 46 -0.51 17.24 13.57
C ARG A 46 -1.91 16.69 13.81
N TYR A 47 -2.05 15.98 14.93
CA TYR A 47 -3.28 15.35 15.35
C TYR A 47 -4.32 16.43 15.60
N GLY A 48 -5.55 16.19 15.15
CA GLY A 48 -6.63 17.15 15.27
C GLY A 48 -6.85 17.61 16.72
N ALA A 49 -6.73 16.69 17.68
CA ALA A 49 -6.90 16.99 19.10
C ALA A 49 -5.81 17.91 19.67
N ALA A 50 -4.60 17.93 19.09
CA ALA A 50 -3.55 18.85 19.45
C ALA A 50 -3.80 20.24 18.83
N ILE A 51 -4.24 20.28 17.57
CA ILE A 51 -4.60 21.52 16.87
C ILE A 51 -5.74 22.25 17.58
N LEU A 52 -6.76 21.54 18.05
CA LEU A 52 -7.87 22.14 18.80
C LEU A 52 -7.46 22.78 20.14
N LYS A 53 -6.25 22.51 20.63
CA LYS A 53 -5.69 23.16 21.84
C LYS A 53 -4.87 24.40 21.52
N ASP A 54 -4.56 24.66 20.25
CA ASP A 54 -3.76 25.79 19.78
C ASP A 54 -4.57 26.66 18.81
N PRO A 55 -5.19 27.76 19.30
CA PRO A 55 -5.95 28.69 18.45
C PRO A 55 -5.12 29.40 17.37
N SER A 56 -3.79 29.37 17.45
CA SER A 56 -2.90 30.00 16.46
C SER A 56 -2.65 29.11 15.24
N ASP A 57 -2.99 27.81 15.32
CA ASP A 57 -2.80 26.88 14.23
C ASP A 57 -3.78 27.19 13.07
N PRO A 58 -3.30 27.20 11.81
CA PRO A 58 -4.14 27.58 10.66
C PRO A 58 -5.36 26.69 10.45
N TYR A 59 -5.37 25.46 10.99
CA TYR A 59 -6.49 24.52 10.85
C TYR A 59 -7.49 24.62 12.01
N TYR A 60 -7.19 25.37 13.08
CA TYR A 60 -8.04 25.47 14.27
C TYR A 60 -9.47 25.91 13.94
N ALA A 61 -9.63 26.97 13.15
CA ALA A 61 -10.93 27.52 12.82
C ALA A 61 -11.80 26.51 12.05
N LEU A 62 -11.20 25.78 11.10
CA LEU A 62 -11.88 24.75 10.33
C LEU A 62 -12.29 23.58 11.22
N LEU A 63 -11.38 23.05 12.05
CA LEU A 63 -11.72 21.93 12.94
C LEU A 63 -12.78 22.31 13.98
N LYS A 64 -12.78 23.55 14.45
CA LYS A 64 -13.83 24.07 15.35
C LYS A 64 -15.18 24.14 14.66
N GLU A 65 -15.21 24.65 13.42
CA GLU A 65 -16.43 24.69 12.60
C GLU A 65 -17.00 23.30 12.33
N PHE A 66 -16.14 22.30 12.11
CA PHE A 66 -16.51 20.92 11.77
C PHE A 66 -16.42 19.94 12.96
N SER A 67 -16.55 20.45 14.18
CA SER A 67 -16.53 19.65 15.42
C SER A 67 -17.71 18.68 15.56
N ASP A 68 -18.76 18.84 14.76
CA ASP A 68 -19.89 17.93 14.64
C ASP A 68 -19.55 16.64 13.88
N VAL A 69 -18.59 16.68 12.94
CA VAL A 69 -18.18 15.53 12.13
C VAL A 69 -16.79 14.99 12.47
N VAL A 70 -15.91 15.83 13.02
CA VAL A 70 -14.59 15.42 13.52
C VAL A 70 -14.58 15.56 15.04
N SER A 71 -14.88 14.46 15.73
CA SER A 71 -15.07 14.45 17.19
C SER A 71 -14.44 13.21 17.82
N ASP A 72 -14.22 13.25 19.13
CA ASP A 72 -13.88 12.06 19.91
C ASP A 72 -15.12 11.25 20.30
N ASP A 73 -16.28 11.90 20.35
CA ASP A 73 -17.57 11.31 20.71
C ASP A 73 -18.63 11.71 19.67
N PRO A 74 -18.62 11.09 18.48
CA PRO A 74 -19.65 11.37 17.49
C PRO A 74 -21.01 10.83 17.94
N PRO A 75 -22.12 11.43 17.45
CA PRO A 75 -23.44 10.98 17.81
C PRO A 75 -23.65 9.51 17.41
N SER A 76 -23.94 8.67 18.39
CA SER A 76 -24.30 7.27 18.17
C SER A 76 -25.76 7.21 17.73
N VAL A 77 -26.00 7.43 16.44
CA VAL A 77 -27.34 7.38 15.81
C VAL A 77 -27.33 6.47 14.58
N LEU A 78 -28.50 5.96 14.22
CA LEU A 78 -28.67 5.21 12.99
C LEU A 78 -28.25 6.09 11.78
N PRO A 79 -27.32 5.61 10.92
CA PRO A 79 -26.85 6.38 9.77
C PRO A 79 -27.96 6.54 8.72
N PRO A 80 -27.92 7.62 7.92
CA PRO A 80 -28.85 7.80 6.82
C PRO A 80 -28.60 6.77 5.71
N ASP A 81 -29.61 6.54 4.87
CA ASP A 81 -29.41 5.81 3.62
C ASP A 81 -28.65 6.68 2.62
N ARG A 82 -27.55 6.13 2.07
CA ARG A 82 -26.67 6.79 1.09
C ARG A 82 -26.68 6.07 -0.26
N GLY A 83 -27.64 5.18 -0.48
CA GLY A 83 -27.74 4.34 -1.68
C GLY A 83 -26.80 3.12 -1.68
N VAL A 84 -25.90 3.01 -0.69
CA VAL A 84 -25.07 1.82 -0.48
C VAL A 84 -25.42 1.19 0.85
N ARG A 85 -25.93 -0.05 0.79
CA ARG A 85 -26.18 -0.91 1.95
C ARG A 85 -25.23 -2.09 1.95
N HIS A 86 -25.03 -2.70 3.11
CA HIS A 86 -24.28 -3.94 3.23
C HIS A 86 -25.17 -5.13 2.91
N GLU A 87 -24.65 -6.00 2.06
CA GLU A 87 -25.36 -7.10 1.46
C GLU A 87 -24.62 -8.39 1.80
N ILE A 88 -25.39 -9.41 2.19
CA ILE A 88 -24.91 -10.75 2.51
C ILE A 88 -25.63 -11.72 1.59
N ASP A 89 -25.00 -11.99 0.45
CA ASP A 89 -25.48 -13.01 -0.48
C ASP A 89 -24.92 -14.36 -0.08
N LEU A 90 -25.80 -15.30 0.28
CA LEU A 90 -25.42 -16.64 0.72
C LEU A 90 -25.34 -17.61 -0.46
N GLU A 91 -24.49 -18.63 -0.36
CA GLU A 91 -24.46 -19.72 -1.33
C GLU A 91 -25.83 -20.43 -1.42
N PRO A 92 -26.31 -20.79 -2.63
CA PRO A 92 -27.59 -21.49 -2.78
C PRO A 92 -27.65 -22.77 -1.94
N GLY A 93 -28.73 -22.93 -1.17
CA GLY A 93 -28.93 -24.09 -0.29
C GLY A 93 -28.29 -23.97 1.09
N THR A 94 -27.74 -22.80 1.44
CA THR A 94 -27.22 -22.52 2.78
C THR A 94 -28.30 -22.72 3.86
N LYS A 95 -27.98 -23.55 4.86
CA LYS A 95 -28.79 -23.72 6.08
C LYS A 95 -28.53 -22.58 7.07
N TYR A 96 -29.30 -22.51 8.15
CA TYR A 96 -29.08 -21.52 9.20
C TYR A 96 -27.65 -21.56 9.77
N CYS A 97 -27.01 -20.38 9.77
CA CYS A 97 -25.68 -20.18 10.32
C CYS A 97 -25.78 -19.98 11.83
N THR A 98 -25.71 -21.08 12.59
CA THR A 98 -25.84 -21.04 14.05
C THR A 98 -24.57 -21.56 14.72
N THR A 99 -24.01 -20.76 15.62
CA THR A 99 -22.90 -21.14 16.50
C THR A 99 -23.28 -20.82 17.94
N ARG A 100 -23.10 -21.77 18.85
CA ARG A 100 -23.49 -21.62 20.25
C ARG A 100 -22.58 -20.60 20.96
N GLN A 101 -23.19 -19.75 21.78
CA GLN A 101 -22.47 -18.88 22.70
C GLN A 101 -21.62 -19.67 23.68
N TRP A 102 -20.32 -19.32 23.76
CA TRP A 102 -19.43 -19.85 24.78
C TRP A 102 -19.65 -19.15 26.12
N PRO A 103 -19.46 -19.87 27.23
CA PRO A 103 -19.40 -19.22 28.53
C PRO A 103 -18.19 -18.28 28.59
N LEU A 104 -18.39 -17.08 29.13
CA LEU A 104 -17.35 -16.07 29.31
C LEU A 104 -17.26 -15.63 30.78
N PRO A 105 -16.11 -15.12 31.24
CA PRO A 105 -15.98 -14.52 32.57
C PRO A 105 -16.99 -13.40 32.79
N LYS A 106 -17.48 -13.23 34.02
CA LYS A 106 -18.50 -12.23 34.37
C LYS A 106 -18.17 -10.82 33.88
N GLU A 107 -16.91 -10.39 34.04
CA GLU A 107 -16.45 -9.09 33.54
C GLU A 107 -16.72 -8.90 32.03
N GLN A 108 -16.52 -9.94 31.22
CA GLN A 108 -16.79 -9.86 29.78
C GLN A 108 -18.29 -9.85 29.49
N VAL A 109 -19.09 -10.58 30.26
CA VAL A 109 -20.55 -10.58 30.13
C VAL A 109 -21.11 -9.18 30.36
N ASP A 110 -20.72 -8.55 31.48
CA ASP A 110 -21.18 -7.21 31.86
C ASP A 110 -20.81 -6.17 30.77
N VAL A 111 -19.60 -6.27 30.20
CA VAL A 111 -19.14 -5.39 29.11
C VAL A 111 -19.93 -5.60 27.82
N ILE A 112 -20.20 -6.85 27.43
CA ILE A 112 -20.95 -7.17 26.21
C ILE A 112 -22.39 -6.68 26.31
N ASP A 113 -23.04 -6.92 27.45
CA ASP A 113 -24.42 -6.51 27.68
C ASP A 113 -24.54 -4.98 27.70
N ALA A 114 -23.62 -4.29 28.39
CA ALA A 114 -23.57 -2.83 28.38
C ALA A 114 -23.34 -2.25 26.98
N PHE A 115 -22.48 -2.88 26.17
CA PHE A 115 -22.22 -2.46 24.80
C PHE A 115 -23.47 -2.59 23.92
N LEU A 116 -24.15 -3.74 23.95
CA LEU A 116 -25.35 -3.97 23.13
C LEU A 116 -26.54 -3.12 23.60
N ALA A 117 -26.69 -2.90 24.91
CA ALA A 117 -27.68 -1.98 25.46
C ALA A 117 -27.46 -0.54 24.96
N ALA A 118 -26.21 -0.07 24.93
CA ALA A 118 -25.88 1.26 24.39
C ALA A 118 -26.19 1.35 22.88
N LYS A 119 -25.87 0.31 22.11
CA LYS A 119 -26.19 0.24 20.68
C LYS A 119 -27.69 0.12 20.41
N HIS A 120 -28.44 -0.51 21.31
CA HIS A 120 -29.89 -0.59 21.24
C HIS A 120 -30.52 0.79 21.50
N ALA A 121 -30.06 1.50 22.54
CA ALA A 121 -30.49 2.87 22.82
C ALA A 121 -30.19 3.83 21.65
N ALA A 122 -29.09 3.60 20.92
CA ALA A 122 -28.72 4.31 19.70
C ALA A 122 -29.54 3.92 18.45
N GLY A 123 -30.40 2.91 18.54
CA GLY A 123 -31.17 2.38 17.42
C GLY A 123 -30.34 1.62 16.37
N MET A 124 -29.13 1.15 16.72
CA MET A 124 -28.23 0.42 15.81
C MET A 124 -28.44 -1.10 15.84
N VAL A 125 -29.00 -1.62 16.93
CA VAL A 125 -29.37 -3.03 17.10
C VAL A 125 -30.80 -3.13 17.63
N ARG A 126 -31.43 -4.29 17.44
CA ARG A 126 -32.73 -4.64 18.05
C ARG A 126 -32.76 -6.11 18.46
N GLU A 127 -33.68 -6.47 19.34
CA GLU A 127 -33.89 -7.88 19.70
C GLU A 127 -34.27 -8.69 18.47
N SER A 128 -33.65 -9.86 18.32
CA SER A 128 -33.84 -10.73 17.16
C SER A 128 -34.64 -11.97 17.51
N LYS A 129 -35.39 -12.47 16.52
CA LYS A 129 -36.00 -13.80 16.51
C LYS A 129 -35.40 -14.68 15.40
N SER A 130 -34.24 -14.29 14.90
CA SER A 130 -33.57 -14.94 13.77
C SER A 130 -33.22 -16.39 14.11
N PRO A 131 -33.34 -17.31 13.14
CA PRO A 131 -32.79 -18.66 13.29
C PRO A 131 -31.24 -18.69 13.21
N HIS A 132 -30.60 -17.59 12.79
CA HIS A 132 -29.16 -17.43 12.77
C HIS A 132 -28.65 -16.98 14.15
N SER A 133 -27.41 -17.34 14.47
CA SER A 133 -26.77 -16.86 15.69
C SER A 133 -25.26 -16.97 15.60
N SER A 134 -24.58 -15.85 15.84
CA SER A 134 -23.13 -15.76 15.95
C SER A 134 -22.73 -15.32 17.37
N PRO A 135 -21.82 -16.03 18.05
CA PRO A 135 -21.48 -15.71 19.42
C PRO A 135 -20.61 -14.44 19.51
N THR A 136 -20.83 -13.68 20.57
CA THR A 136 -20.08 -12.45 20.87
C THR A 136 -19.09 -12.69 22.00
N PHE A 137 -17.90 -12.13 21.86
CA PHE A 137 -16.86 -12.10 22.89
C PHE A 137 -16.09 -10.78 22.82
N CYS A 138 -15.22 -10.52 23.79
CA CYS A 138 -14.42 -9.31 23.79
C CYS A 138 -12.94 -9.56 24.10
N VAL A 139 -12.08 -8.72 23.51
CA VAL A 139 -10.63 -8.78 23.68
C VAL A 139 -10.11 -7.45 24.21
N ARG A 140 -9.06 -7.47 25.05
CA ARG A 140 -8.42 -6.25 25.54
C ARG A 140 -7.52 -5.68 24.44
N LYS A 141 -7.66 -4.38 24.15
CA LYS A 141 -6.70 -3.61 23.35
C LYS A 141 -5.48 -3.27 24.21
N PRO A 142 -4.32 -2.95 23.60
CA PRO A 142 -3.14 -2.48 24.34
C PRO A 142 -3.40 -1.26 25.23
N ASN A 143 -4.34 -0.40 24.84
CA ASN A 143 -4.77 0.77 25.62
C ASN A 143 -5.74 0.43 26.78
N GLY A 144 -5.92 -0.86 27.10
CA GLY A 144 -6.81 -1.33 28.16
C GLY A 144 -8.30 -1.36 27.83
N LYS A 145 -8.75 -0.72 26.74
CA LYS A 145 -10.16 -0.72 26.32
C LYS A 145 -10.58 -2.10 25.77
N TRP A 146 -11.85 -2.45 25.94
CA TRP A 146 -12.42 -3.66 25.34
C TRP A 146 -12.74 -3.45 23.85
N ARG A 147 -12.54 -4.49 23.04
CA ARG A 147 -13.00 -4.59 21.65
C ARG A 147 -14.01 -5.73 21.55
N MET A 148 -15.23 -5.42 21.11
CA MET A 148 -16.24 -6.43 20.83
C MET A 148 -15.90 -7.17 19.54
N VAL A 149 -16.13 -8.48 19.54
CA VAL A 149 -15.89 -9.36 18.40
C VAL A 149 -17.09 -10.30 18.27
N HIS A 150 -17.66 -10.33 17.07
CA HIS A 150 -18.72 -11.26 16.69
C HIS A 150 -18.11 -12.36 15.83
N ALA A 151 -18.29 -13.62 16.22
CA ALA A 151 -17.68 -14.74 15.52
C ALA A 151 -18.53 -15.16 14.30
N PHE A 152 -18.57 -14.32 13.26
CA PHE A 152 -19.28 -14.58 12.00
C PHE A 152 -18.63 -15.67 11.12
N ASN A 153 -17.77 -16.54 11.65
CA ASN A 153 -17.00 -17.51 10.85
C ASN A 153 -17.89 -18.40 9.97
N LYS A 154 -18.99 -18.93 10.52
CA LYS A 154 -19.94 -19.76 9.75
C LYS A 154 -20.72 -18.97 8.71
N LEU A 155 -21.08 -17.72 9.04
CA LEU A 155 -21.78 -16.83 8.13
C LEU A 155 -20.86 -16.47 6.97
N ASN A 156 -19.66 -15.97 7.28
CA ASN A 156 -18.63 -15.61 6.31
C ASN A 156 -18.23 -16.77 5.38
N ALA A 157 -18.21 -18.00 5.88
CA ALA A 157 -17.92 -19.18 5.07
C ALA A 157 -19.04 -19.52 4.07
N ALA A 158 -20.28 -19.10 4.35
CA ALA A 158 -21.43 -19.28 3.47
C ALA A 158 -21.74 -18.05 2.60
N THR A 159 -21.11 -16.90 2.89
CA THR A 159 -21.27 -15.67 2.12
C THR A 159 -20.44 -15.72 0.85
N ILE A 160 -21.07 -15.42 -0.29
CA ILE A 160 -20.41 -15.27 -1.59
C ILE A 160 -19.44 -14.08 -1.50
N SER A 161 -18.17 -14.32 -1.84
CA SER A 161 -17.13 -13.29 -1.78
C SER A 161 -17.38 -12.18 -2.79
N ALA A 162 -17.42 -10.93 -2.32
CA ALA A 162 -17.57 -9.77 -3.18
C ALA A 162 -16.25 -9.43 -3.87
N SER A 163 -16.21 -9.54 -5.20
CA SER A 163 -15.08 -9.05 -5.99
C SER A 163 -15.23 -7.54 -6.21
N THR A 164 -14.63 -6.74 -5.32
CA THR A 164 -14.56 -5.28 -5.49
C THR A 164 -13.19 -4.89 -6.05
N PRO A 165 -13.12 -4.06 -7.11
CA PRO A 165 -11.85 -3.57 -7.60
C PRO A 165 -11.22 -2.66 -6.55
N ILE A 166 -10.16 -3.13 -5.89
CA ILE A 166 -9.40 -2.34 -4.92
C ILE A 166 -8.22 -1.71 -5.67
N PRO A 167 -8.06 -0.37 -5.63
CA PRO A 167 -6.93 0.28 -6.26
C PRO A 167 -5.64 -0.21 -5.60
N ARG A 168 -4.62 -0.46 -6.42
CA ARG A 168 -3.32 -0.84 -5.88
C ARG A 168 -2.69 0.37 -5.18
N LYS A 169 -1.93 0.10 -4.12
CA LYS A 169 -1.26 1.11 -3.31
C LYS A 169 -0.40 2.08 -4.13
N ASP A 170 0.34 1.57 -5.12
CA ASP A 170 1.18 2.36 -6.02
C ASP A 170 0.36 3.38 -6.82
N VAL A 171 -0.83 3.01 -7.28
CA VAL A 171 -1.70 3.92 -8.03
C VAL A 171 -2.14 5.10 -7.16
N LEU A 172 -2.53 4.84 -5.91
CA LEU A 172 -2.92 5.89 -4.98
C LEU A 172 -1.74 6.82 -4.64
N GLN A 173 -0.54 6.25 -4.50
CA GLN A 173 0.68 7.02 -4.25
C GLN A 173 1.01 7.98 -5.40
N ASN A 174 0.90 7.50 -6.65
CA ASN A 174 1.19 8.31 -7.83
C ASN A 174 0.22 9.50 -7.96
N ASN A 175 -1.04 9.33 -7.59
CA ASN A 175 -2.01 10.44 -7.60
C ASN A 175 -1.66 11.57 -6.62
N MET A 176 -0.80 11.30 -5.64
CA MET A 176 -0.34 12.26 -4.64
C MET A 176 1.03 12.88 -5.00
N ALA A 177 1.59 12.56 -6.17
CA ALA A 177 2.85 13.11 -6.65
C ALA A 177 2.79 14.65 -6.75
N GLY A 178 3.87 15.31 -6.36
CA GLY A 178 3.99 16.78 -6.37
C GLY A 178 3.16 17.50 -5.30
N CYS A 179 2.49 16.79 -4.40
CA CYS A 179 1.80 17.39 -3.25
C CYS A 179 2.78 17.63 -2.09
N THR A 180 2.52 18.69 -1.33
CA THR A 180 3.40 19.12 -0.23
C THR A 180 2.71 19.05 1.13
N ILE A 181 1.37 19.06 1.16
CA ILE A 181 0.58 19.03 2.39
C ILE A 181 -0.45 17.91 2.30
N PHE A 182 -0.55 17.17 3.39
CA PHE A 182 -1.38 15.98 3.52
C PHE A 182 -2.21 16.00 4.80
N SER A 183 -3.40 15.40 4.72
CA SER A 183 -4.22 15.05 5.88
C SER A 183 -4.67 13.60 5.76
N ALA A 184 -4.78 12.92 6.89
CA ALA A 184 -5.27 11.55 6.98
C ALA A 184 -6.43 11.51 7.97
N LEU A 185 -7.61 11.11 7.51
CA LEU A 185 -8.81 11.02 8.33
C LEU A 185 -9.09 9.54 8.65
N ASP A 186 -9.19 9.22 9.94
CA ASP A 186 -9.56 7.91 10.47
C ASP A 186 -11.04 7.95 10.88
N MET A 187 -11.86 7.11 10.25
CA MET A 187 -13.30 7.05 10.51
C MET A 187 -13.61 6.42 11.89
N VAL A 188 -14.53 7.01 12.66
CA VAL A 188 -14.94 6.43 13.96
C VAL A 188 -15.78 5.18 13.72
N ASP A 189 -15.28 4.01 14.12
CA ASP A 189 -15.98 2.74 13.97
C ASP A 189 -16.66 2.61 12.59
N GLY A 190 -15.91 2.91 11.51
CA GLY A 190 -16.44 3.18 10.16
C GLY A 190 -17.56 2.23 9.71
N TYR A 191 -17.44 0.93 9.99
CA TYR A 191 -18.44 -0.06 9.63
C TYR A 191 -19.84 0.21 10.22
N TYR A 192 -19.97 0.65 11.48
CA TYR A 192 -21.27 0.96 12.08
C TYR A 192 -21.95 2.19 11.45
N GLN A 193 -21.24 2.95 10.62
CA GLN A 193 -21.80 4.11 9.93
C GLN A 193 -22.54 3.72 8.64
N LEU A 194 -22.64 2.44 8.28
CA LEU A 194 -23.27 1.96 7.04
C LEU A 194 -24.47 1.05 7.36
N LEU A 195 -25.58 1.17 6.63
CA LEU A 195 -26.81 0.38 6.87
C LEU A 195 -26.73 -1.04 6.32
N MET A 196 -27.35 -1.99 7.01
CA MET A 196 -27.62 -3.32 6.46
C MET A 196 -28.74 -3.28 5.42
N ARG A 197 -28.68 -4.17 4.42
CA ARG A 197 -29.84 -4.50 3.57
C ARG A 197 -30.91 -5.13 4.45
N GLU A 198 -32.16 -4.66 4.32
CA GLU A 198 -33.23 -5.01 5.28
C GLU A 198 -33.50 -6.51 5.35
N SER A 199 -33.43 -7.22 4.22
CA SER A 199 -33.59 -8.67 4.14
C SER A 199 -32.49 -9.46 4.87
N ASP A 200 -31.32 -8.84 5.08
CA ASP A 200 -30.11 -9.51 5.57
C ASP A 200 -29.85 -9.20 7.04
N ILE A 201 -30.60 -8.26 7.64
CA ILE A 201 -30.52 -7.94 9.07
C ILE A 201 -30.58 -9.22 9.93
N PRO A 202 -31.52 -10.17 9.72
CA PRO A 202 -31.58 -11.39 10.53
C PRO A 202 -30.31 -12.25 10.46
N LEU A 203 -29.52 -12.17 9.39
CA LEU A 203 -28.27 -12.93 9.24
C LEU A 203 -27.19 -12.45 10.22
N THR A 204 -27.26 -11.17 10.61
CA THR A 204 -26.31 -10.54 11.55
C THR A 204 -26.63 -10.85 13.01
N ALA A 205 -27.57 -11.75 13.30
CA ALA A 205 -27.97 -12.07 14.65
C ALA A 205 -26.79 -12.56 15.49
N VAL A 206 -26.59 -11.93 16.65
CA VAL A 206 -25.53 -12.21 17.61
C VAL A 206 -26.10 -12.57 18.97
N SER A 207 -25.58 -13.63 19.57
CA SER A 207 -25.94 -14.05 20.92
C SER A 207 -25.02 -13.45 21.96
N THR A 208 -25.55 -13.18 23.15
CA THR A 208 -24.80 -12.78 24.34
C THR A 208 -24.68 -13.94 25.34
N PRO A 209 -23.64 -13.95 26.20
CA PRO A 209 -23.54 -14.93 27.28
C PRO A 209 -24.70 -14.89 28.28
N SER A 210 -25.38 -13.75 28.41
CA SER A 210 -26.59 -13.56 29.22
C SER A 210 -27.86 -14.18 28.61
N GLY A 211 -27.76 -14.73 27.40
CA GLY A 211 -28.85 -15.43 26.73
C GLY A 211 -29.74 -14.56 25.84
N MET A 212 -29.34 -13.31 25.59
CA MET A 212 -30.05 -12.43 24.65
C MET A 212 -29.58 -12.66 23.21
N LEU A 213 -30.47 -12.38 22.26
CA LEU A 213 -30.18 -12.40 20.82
C LEU A 213 -30.51 -11.04 20.22
N TRP A 214 -29.52 -10.43 19.56
CA TRP A 214 -29.61 -9.11 18.95
C TRP A 214 -29.30 -9.20 17.46
N GLU A 215 -29.92 -8.37 16.63
CA GLU A 215 -29.57 -8.21 15.21
C GLU A 215 -29.16 -6.78 14.90
N TRP A 216 -28.23 -6.62 13.96
CA TRP A 216 -27.65 -5.34 13.60
C TRP A 216 -28.39 -4.69 12.44
N LEU A 217 -28.77 -3.42 12.62
CA LEU A 217 -29.36 -2.57 11.57
C LEU A 217 -28.29 -1.83 10.77
N VAL A 218 -27.09 -1.72 11.35
CA VAL A 218 -25.87 -1.18 10.73
C VAL A 218 -24.87 -2.30 10.49
N MET A 219 -23.89 -2.11 9.62
CA MET A 219 -22.92 -3.14 9.25
C MET A 219 -21.96 -3.44 10.43
N PRO A 220 -22.04 -4.63 11.06
CA PRO A 220 -21.17 -4.95 12.17
C PRO A 220 -19.75 -5.31 11.72
N GLN A 221 -18.80 -5.16 12.63
CA GLN A 221 -17.43 -5.64 12.45
C GLN A 221 -17.38 -7.18 12.35
N GLY A 222 -16.53 -7.69 11.46
CA GLY A 222 -16.26 -9.12 11.32
C GLY A 222 -16.95 -9.82 10.15
N LEU A 223 -17.81 -9.13 9.39
CA LEU A 223 -18.38 -9.65 8.15
C LEU A 223 -17.34 -9.63 7.00
N SER A 224 -17.29 -10.69 6.20
CA SER A 224 -16.27 -10.89 5.15
C SER A 224 -16.26 -9.77 4.09
N ASN A 225 -17.43 -9.32 3.66
CA ASN A 225 -17.59 -8.31 2.61
C ASN A 225 -17.72 -6.87 3.15
N ALA A 226 -17.56 -6.65 4.47
CA ALA A 226 -17.72 -5.32 5.07
C ALA A 226 -16.70 -4.30 4.53
N PRO A 227 -15.39 -4.61 4.42
CA PRO A 227 -14.41 -3.68 3.85
C PRO A 227 -14.73 -3.30 2.40
N ALA A 228 -15.16 -4.28 1.59
CA ALA A 228 -15.55 -4.07 0.20
C ALA A 228 -16.74 -3.09 0.08
N THR A 229 -17.77 -3.29 0.90
CA THR A 229 -18.96 -2.45 0.94
C THR A 229 -18.62 -1.02 1.39
N PHE A 230 -17.80 -0.90 2.44
CA PHE A 230 -17.37 0.42 2.94
C PHE A 230 -16.54 1.16 1.88
N ASN A 231 -15.61 0.47 1.23
CA ASN A 231 -14.80 1.02 0.15
C ASN A 231 -15.67 1.51 -1.03
N ARG A 232 -16.73 0.78 -1.37
CA ARG A 232 -17.73 1.19 -2.39
C ARG A 232 -18.41 2.50 -2.00
N LEU A 233 -18.82 2.64 -0.73
CA LEU A 233 -19.43 3.88 -0.23
C LEU A 233 -18.46 5.06 -0.31
N VAL A 234 -17.28 4.97 0.30
CA VAL A 234 -16.33 6.10 0.32
C VAL A 234 -15.86 6.46 -1.08
N THR A 235 -15.62 5.47 -1.95
CA THR A 235 -15.25 5.73 -3.34
C THR A 235 -16.35 6.50 -4.06
N GLN A 236 -17.63 6.13 -3.87
CA GLN A 236 -18.76 6.83 -4.49
C GLN A 236 -18.89 8.27 -3.99
N LEU A 237 -18.78 8.50 -2.68
CA LEU A 237 -18.94 9.81 -2.06
C LEU A 237 -17.80 10.78 -2.41
N PHE A 238 -16.56 10.29 -2.42
CA PHE A 238 -15.39 11.13 -2.68
C PHE A 238 -14.95 11.14 -4.14
N ARG A 239 -15.61 10.40 -5.04
CA ARG A 239 -15.33 10.39 -6.48
C ARG A 239 -15.26 11.79 -7.12
N PRO A 240 -16.16 12.74 -6.81
CA PRO A 240 -16.08 14.09 -7.37
C PRO A 240 -14.79 14.83 -6.99
N MET A 241 -14.19 14.48 -5.85
CA MET A 241 -13.00 15.10 -5.27
C MET A 241 -11.73 14.26 -5.47
N ARG A 242 -11.76 13.23 -6.35
CA ARG A 242 -10.64 12.29 -6.58
C ARG A 242 -9.29 12.92 -6.98
N GLN A 243 -9.32 14.19 -7.39
CA GLN A 243 -8.15 14.97 -7.77
C GLN A 243 -7.29 15.37 -6.56
N PHE A 244 -7.89 15.49 -5.37
CA PHE A 244 -7.21 15.83 -4.12
C PHE A 244 -7.56 14.90 -2.94
N VAL A 245 -8.39 13.87 -3.18
CA VAL A 245 -8.78 12.84 -2.20
C VAL A 245 -8.46 11.45 -2.73
N GLN A 246 -7.73 10.67 -1.93
CA GLN A 246 -7.55 9.23 -2.13
C GLN A 246 -8.21 8.47 -0.98
N THR A 247 -9.00 7.45 -1.28
CA THR A 247 -9.68 6.62 -0.28
C THR A 247 -9.18 5.20 -0.33
N TYR A 248 -9.01 4.57 0.83
CA TYR A 248 -8.68 3.16 0.94
C TYR A 248 -9.36 2.55 2.16
N PHE A 249 -10.45 1.81 1.94
CA PHE A 249 -11.31 1.32 3.02
C PHE A 249 -11.74 2.45 3.98
N ASP A 250 -11.32 2.37 5.24
CA ASP A 250 -11.69 3.30 6.31
C ASP A 250 -10.80 4.56 6.33
N ASP A 251 -9.74 4.60 5.53
CA ASP A 251 -8.79 5.72 5.47
C ASP A 251 -9.13 6.69 4.33
N ILE A 252 -9.24 7.98 4.66
CA ILE A 252 -9.40 9.07 3.69
C ILE A 252 -8.16 9.96 3.74
N PHE A 253 -7.48 10.10 2.61
CA PHE A 253 -6.28 10.91 2.46
C PHE A 253 -6.58 12.13 1.61
N VAL A 254 -6.35 13.31 2.16
CA VAL A 254 -6.46 14.58 1.44
C VAL A 254 -5.06 15.07 1.15
N HIS A 255 -4.78 15.45 -0.09
CA HIS A 255 -3.47 15.91 -0.53
C HIS A 255 -3.59 17.22 -1.30
N SER A 256 -2.63 18.12 -1.14
CA SER A 256 -2.68 19.43 -1.78
C SER A 256 -1.29 19.96 -2.10
N ARG A 257 -1.26 20.87 -3.08
CA ARG A 257 -0.09 21.63 -3.49
C ARG A 257 -0.48 23.10 -3.63
N ALA A 258 0.49 24.00 -3.61
CA ALA A 258 0.26 25.40 -3.94
C ALA A 258 -0.27 25.53 -5.37
N SER A 259 -1.15 26.50 -5.60
CA SER A 259 -1.66 26.86 -6.92
C SER A 259 -1.47 28.36 -7.16
N GLU A 260 -1.64 28.82 -8.40
CA GLU A 260 -1.42 30.23 -8.73
C GLU A 260 -2.26 31.15 -7.83
N GLY A 261 -1.57 31.98 -7.04
CA GLY A 261 -2.20 32.94 -6.13
C GLY A 261 -2.67 32.37 -4.78
N THR A 262 -2.43 31.09 -4.46
CA THR A 262 -2.71 30.54 -3.13
C THR A 262 -1.54 29.72 -2.57
N THR A 263 -1.31 29.86 -1.28
CA THR A 263 -0.36 29.01 -0.55
C THR A 263 -0.87 27.58 -0.49
N ALA A 264 0.05 26.61 -0.32
CA ALA A 264 -0.34 25.21 -0.15
C ALA A 264 -1.32 25.00 1.02
N VAL A 265 -1.18 25.79 2.10
CA VAL A 265 -2.06 25.73 3.28
C VAL A 265 -3.47 26.21 2.94
N GLU A 266 -3.60 27.34 2.24
CA GLU A 266 -4.91 27.87 1.82
C GLU A 266 -5.64 26.90 0.88
N ALA A 267 -4.92 26.34 -0.11
CA ALA A 267 -5.46 25.31 -0.98
C ALA A 267 -5.92 24.08 -0.18
N HIS A 268 -5.12 23.64 0.80
CA HIS A 268 -5.46 22.49 1.64
C HIS A 268 -6.66 22.73 2.54
N LEU A 269 -6.82 23.94 3.09
CA LEU A 269 -7.99 24.33 3.87
C LEU A 269 -9.27 24.29 3.03
N GLY A 270 -9.19 24.74 1.76
CA GLY A 270 -10.30 24.64 0.80
C GLY A 270 -10.71 23.20 0.54
N HIS A 271 -9.74 22.33 0.20
CA HIS A 271 -10.00 20.91 -0.04
C HIS A 271 -10.54 20.19 1.20
N LEU A 272 -9.99 20.46 2.39
CA LEU A 272 -10.50 19.88 3.64
C LEU A 272 -11.93 20.34 3.91
N ARG A 273 -12.27 21.62 3.67
CA ARG A 273 -13.64 22.11 3.83
C ARG A 273 -14.60 21.32 2.93
N GLU A 274 -14.27 21.10 1.66
CA GLU A 274 -15.10 20.31 0.74
C GLU A 274 -15.30 18.86 1.24
N VAL A 275 -14.22 18.22 1.70
CA VAL A 275 -14.26 16.86 2.26
C VAL A 275 -15.14 16.80 3.51
N LEU A 276 -14.97 17.74 4.44
CA LEU A 276 -15.71 17.79 5.70
C LEU A 276 -17.18 18.17 5.48
N LEU A 277 -17.51 19.00 4.48
CA LEU A 277 -18.89 19.26 4.05
C LEU A 277 -19.54 17.98 3.52
N CYS A 278 -18.87 17.26 2.62
CA CYS A 278 -19.36 15.97 2.13
C CYS A 278 -19.60 14.98 3.29
N MET A 279 -18.68 14.92 4.25
CA MET A 279 -18.86 14.10 5.45
C MET A 279 -20.08 14.55 6.29
N ARG A 280 -20.28 15.86 6.49
CA ARG A 280 -21.42 16.41 7.23
C ARG A 280 -22.75 16.11 6.56
N GLU A 281 -22.87 16.34 5.26
CA GLU A 281 -24.07 16.04 4.48
C GLU A 281 -24.43 14.55 4.55
N ASN A 282 -23.42 13.69 4.54
CA ASN A 282 -23.59 12.25 4.62
C ASN A 282 -23.60 11.71 6.06
N ARG A 283 -23.47 12.55 7.10
CA ARG A 283 -23.35 12.12 8.50
C ARG A 283 -22.29 11.02 8.68
N LEU A 284 -21.10 11.29 8.14
CA LEU A 284 -19.90 10.48 8.29
C LEU A 284 -18.99 11.14 9.33
N TYR A 285 -18.49 10.35 10.27
CA TYR A 285 -17.76 10.85 11.43
C TYR A 285 -16.33 10.31 11.48
N ALA A 286 -15.37 11.19 11.77
CA ALA A 286 -13.96 10.85 11.92
C ALA A 286 -13.43 11.16 13.32
N ASN A 287 -12.45 10.37 13.76
CA ASN A 287 -11.89 10.41 15.09
C ASN A 287 -10.83 11.51 15.21
N ILE A 288 -11.14 12.59 15.89
CA ILE A 288 -10.24 13.74 16.04
C ILE A 288 -8.87 13.38 16.68
N ASN A 289 -8.82 12.35 17.52
CA ASN A 289 -7.59 11.92 18.20
C ASN A 289 -6.64 11.12 17.29
N LYS A 290 -7.14 10.61 16.17
CA LYS A 290 -6.36 9.81 15.21
C LYS A 290 -6.20 10.50 13.85
N CYS A 291 -7.05 11.47 13.53
CA CYS A 291 -6.92 12.25 12.32
C CYS A 291 -5.69 13.16 12.39
N ILE A 292 -4.99 13.28 11.26
CA ILE A 292 -3.82 14.14 11.07
C ILE A 292 -4.20 15.21 10.05
N PHE A 293 -3.90 16.48 10.35
CA PHE A 293 -4.26 17.61 9.49
C PHE A 293 -3.05 18.46 9.09
N GLY A 294 -2.91 18.70 7.79
CA GLY A 294 -1.95 19.67 7.25
C GLY A 294 -0.49 19.33 7.50
N ALA A 295 -0.13 18.04 7.51
CA ALA A 295 1.24 17.57 7.73
C ALA A 295 2.04 17.48 6.41
N GLU A 296 3.36 17.63 6.50
CA GLU A 296 4.27 17.40 5.36
C GLU A 296 4.43 15.92 5.04
N GLU A 297 4.11 15.05 5.99
CA GLU A 297 4.18 13.60 5.88
C GLU A 297 3.07 12.94 6.71
N ILE A 298 2.48 11.88 6.16
CA ILE A 298 1.40 11.10 6.79
C ILE A 298 1.67 9.59 6.73
N PRO A 299 1.15 8.82 7.69
CA PRO A 299 1.07 7.36 7.55
C PRO A 299 0.13 7.00 6.39
N PHE A 300 0.60 6.14 5.50
CA PHE A 300 -0.11 5.73 4.29
C PHE A 300 0.05 4.23 4.03
N LEU A 301 -0.99 3.44 4.35
CA LEU A 301 -1.08 1.99 4.06
C LEU A 301 0.17 1.20 4.49
N GLY A 302 0.73 1.52 5.67
CA GLY A 302 1.91 0.87 6.25
C GLY A 302 3.28 1.37 5.78
N CYS A 303 3.34 2.52 5.10
CA CYS A 303 4.54 3.33 4.89
C CYS A 303 4.27 4.78 5.31
N PHE A 304 5.25 5.66 5.19
CA PHE A 304 5.03 7.11 5.30
C PHE A 304 5.12 7.74 3.92
N LEU A 305 4.23 8.68 3.63
CA LEU A 305 4.17 9.43 2.39
C LEU A 305 4.29 10.92 2.73
N GLY A 306 5.23 11.61 2.11
CA GLY A 306 5.42 13.05 2.25
C GLY A 306 5.93 13.70 0.97
N LYS A 307 6.32 14.97 1.08
CA LYS A 307 6.77 15.79 -0.08
C LYS A 307 7.93 15.16 -0.85
N ASP A 308 8.86 14.51 -0.14
CA ASP A 308 10.07 13.93 -0.73
C ASP A 308 9.86 12.50 -1.26
N GLY A 309 8.66 11.95 -1.04
CA GLY A 309 8.24 10.64 -1.53
C GLY A 309 7.77 9.69 -0.44
N VAL A 310 8.06 8.41 -0.61
CA VAL A 310 7.61 7.30 0.23
C VAL A 310 8.79 6.69 0.97
N ARG A 311 8.68 6.60 2.30
CA ARG A 311 9.66 5.90 3.14
C ARG A 311 9.05 4.77 3.94
N ALA A 312 9.89 3.83 4.34
CA ALA A 312 9.49 2.75 5.22
C ALA A 312 9.00 3.27 6.58
N ASP A 313 8.08 2.53 7.18
CA ASP A 313 7.62 2.80 8.54
C ASP A 313 8.79 2.63 9.53
N PRO A 314 9.20 3.69 10.24
CA PRO A 314 10.39 3.67 11.08
C PRO A 314 10.20 2.71 12.28
N GLU A 315 8.97 2.46 12.75
CA GLU A 315 8.74 1.45 13.78
C GLU A 315 9.04 0.05 13.26
N LYS A 316 8.67 -0.24 12.00
CA LYS A 316 8.98 -1.53 11.36
C LYS A 316 10.46 -1.69 11.07
N VAL A 317 11.12 -0.62 10.61
CA VAL A 317 12.58 -0.61 10.40
C VAL A 317 13.29 -0.85 11.74
N TRP A 318 12.85 -0.17 12.80
CA TRP A 318 13.39 -0.36 14.14
C TRP A 318 13.17 -1.78 14.67
N ALA A 319 11.97 -2.34 14.48
CA ALA A 319 11.65 -3.71 14.88
C ALA A 319 12.54 -4.75 14.17
N ILE A 320 12.91 -4.52 12.90
CA ILE A 320 13.84 -5.37 12.17
C ILE A 320 15.27 -5.21 12.70
N ALA A 321 15.69 -3.97 12.96
CA ALA A 321 17.03 -3.66 13.48
C ALA A 321 17.27 -4.31 14.85
N GLN A 322 16.31 -4.19 15.75
CA GLN A 322 16.36 -4.75 17.11
C GLN A 322 16.03 -6.24 17.17
N TRP A 323 15.68 -6.87 16.05
CA TRP A 323 15.32 -8.28 16.06
C TRP A 323 16.50 -9.14 16.51
N PRO A 324 16.33 -10.01 17.52
CA PRO A 324 17.41 -10.87 18.01
C PRO A 324 17.83 -11.87 16.93
N VAL A 325 19.07 -12.34 17.00
CA VAL A 325 19.56 -13.37 16.07
C VAL A 325 18.59 -14.58 16.07
N PRO A 326 18.02 -14.97 14.92
CA PRO A 326 17.13 -16.11 14.84
C PRO A 326 17.80 -17.37 15.37
N VAL A 327 17.13 -18.06 16.29
CA VAL A 327 17.62 -19.33 16.87
C VAL A 327 16.97 -20.57 16.24
N SER A 328 15.96 -20.36 15.39
CA SER A 328 15.24 -21.44 14.71
C SER A 328 14.81 -21.04 13.28
N GLN A 329 14.55 -22.03 12.43
CA GLN A 329 13.95 -21.80 11.10
C GLN A 329 12.61 -21.06 11.18
N LYS A 330 11.82 -21.29 12.23
CA LYS A 330 10.53 -20.61 12.43
C LYS A 330 10.73 -19.12 12.67
N ASP A 331 11.73 -18.77 13.47
CA ASP A 331 12.04 -17.37 13.77
C ASP A 331 12.67 -16.66 12.57
N LEU A 332 13.52 -17.37 11.82
CA LEU A 332 14.07 -16.86 10.57
C LEU A 332 12.98 -16.62 9.51
N ARG A 333 11.98 -17.51 9.40
CA ARG A 333 10.81 -17.29 8.51
C ARG A 333 10.03 -16.05 8.89
N LYS A 334 9.81 -15.81 10.18
CA LYS A 334 9.11 -14.60 10.65
C LYS A 334 9.90 -13.34 10.30
N TRP A 335 11.20 -13.33 10.58
CA TRP A 335 12.06 -12.19 10.30
C TRP A 335 12.18 -11.92 8.79
N LEU A 336 12.46 -12.95 7.97
CA LEU A 336 12.50 -12.80 6.52
C LEU A 336 11.15 -12.37 5.95
N GLY A 337 10.03 -12.81 6.53
CA GLY A 337 8.70 -12.33 6.15
C GLY A 337 8.55 -10.82 6.34
N LEU A 338 9.06 -10.28 7.45
CA LEU A 338 9.03 -8.85 7.75
C LEU A 338 10.06 -8.07 6.90
N ALA A 339 11.27 -8.59 6.72
CA ALA A 339 12.29 -7.99 5.85
C ALA A 339 11.84 -7.97 4.38
N ASN A 340 11.17 -9.02 3.92
CA ASN A 340 10.55 -9.08 2.59
C ASN A 340 9.46 -8.01 2.40
N TYR A 341 8.78 -7.56 3.46
CA TYR A 341 7.83 -6.45 3.34
C TYR A 341 8.54 -5.13 2.96
N LEU A 342 9.80 -4.97 3.37
CA LEU A 342 10.60 -3.76 3.13
C LEU A 342 11.60 -3.88 1.96
N HIS A 343 11.72 -5.04 1.30
CA HIS A 343 12.71 -5.25 0.23
C HIS A 343 12.66 -4.21 -0.91
N LYS A 344 11.49 -3.62 -1.17
CA LYS A 344 11.30 -2.57 -2.18
C LYS A 344 12.08 -1.27 -1.89
N TYR A 345 12.57 -1.10 -0.67
CA TYR A 345 13.39 0.02 -0.24
C TYR A 345 14.90 -0.33 -0.21
N SER A 346 15.29 -1.56 -0.55
CA SER A 346 16.68 -2.03 -0.47
C SER A 346 17.15 -2.56 -1.83
N ALA A 347 18.29 -2.04 -2.30
CA ALA A 347 18.93 -2.52 -3.52
C ALA A 347 19.47 -3.94 -3.32
N ASN A 348 19.37 -4.79 -4.35
CA ASN A 348 19.94 -6.16 -4.37
C ASN A 348 19.52 -7.10 -3.21
N TYR A 349 18.38 -6.82 -2.57
CA TYR A 349 17.87 -7.60 -1.43
C TYR A 349 17.76 -9.10 -1.71
N ALA A 350 17.32 -9.50 -2.91
CA ALA A 350 17.15 -10.92 -3.26
C ALA A 350 18.46 -11.72 -3.24
N GLU A 351 19.58 -11.07 -3.55
CA GLU A 351 20.92 -11.65 -3.49
C GLU A 351 21.43 -11.68 -2.06
N MET A 352 21.32 -10.55 -1.33
CA MET A 352 21.70 -10.46 0.07
C MET A 352 20.98 -11.52 0.92
N ALA A 353 19.66 -11.69 0.76
CA ALA A 353 18.88 -12.64 1.55
C ALA A 353 19.14 -14.12 1.24
N ARG A 354 19.94 -14.44 0.20
CA ARG A 354 20.12 -15.81 -0.29
C ARG A 354 20.67 -16.75 0.79
N PRO A 355 21.78 -16.46 1.50
CA PRO A 355 22.33 -17.38 2.51
C PRO A 355 21.31 -17.71 3.59
N LEU A 356 20.50 -16.73 3.99
CA LEU A 356 19.42 -16.91 4.95
C LEU A 356 18.25 -17.74 4.39
N THR A 357 17.83 -17.51 3.15
CA THR A 357 16.77 -18.33 2.52
C THR A 357 17.18 -19.79 2.32
N ASN A 358 18.47 -20.08 2.15
CA ASN A 358 18.97 -21.46 2.05
C ASN A 358 18.76 -22.26 3.34
N LEU A 359 18.84 -21.60 4.51
CA LEU A 359 18.57 -22.22 5.82
C LEU A 359 17.10 -22.64 6.01
N LEU A 360 16.20 -22.22 5.11
CA LEU A 360 14.77 -22.52 5.18
C LEU A 360 14.32 -23.70 4.31
N LYS A 361 15.23 -24.31 3.53
CA LYS A 361 14.93 -25.47 2.67
C LYS A 361 14.57 -26.70 3.52
N LYS A 362 13.71 -27.58 2.98
CA LYS A 362 13.16 -28.76 3.71
C LYS A 362 14.23 -29.68 4.29
N ASP A 363 15.35 -29.86 3.60
CA ASP A 363 16.43 -30.77 4.00
C ASP A 363 17.64 -30.04 4.62
N ALA A 364 17.51 -28.73 4.88
CA ALA A 364 18.62 -27.95 5.44
C ALA A 364 18.74 -28.18 6.95
N VAL A 365 19.92 -28.64 7.38
CA VAL A 365 20.29 -28.66 8.80
C VAL A 365 20.41 -27.22 9.27
N TRP A 366 19.74 -26.90 10.38
CA TRP A 366 19.85 -25.58 10.99
C TRP A 366 21.26 -25.37 11.54
N SER A 367 22.04 -24.53 10.86
CA SER A 367 23.37 -24.10 11.28
C SER A 367 23.50 -22.61 11.02
N TRP A 368 23.60 -21.82 12.09
CA TRP A 368 23.81 -20.39 11.99
C TRP A 368 25.31 -20.11 11.85
N THR A 369 25.75 -19.87 10.61
CA THR A 369 27.16 -19.64 10.28
C THR A 369 27.56 -18.18 10.44
N SER A 370 28.88 -17.90 10.44
CA SER A 370 29.40 -16.52 10.38
C SER A 370 28.90 -15.77 9.14
N GLU A 371 28.79 -16.46 8.00
CA GLU A 371 28.21 -15.90 6.76
C GLU A 371 26.74 -15.50 6.96
N ALA A 372 25.94 -16.34 7.61
CA ALA A 372 24.54 -16.02 7.92
C ALA A 372 24.45 -14.79 8.85
N GLN A 373 25.34 -14.68 9.84
CA GLN A 373 25.40 -13.52 10.74
C GLN A 373 25.77 -12.23 10.01
N GLN A 374 26.78 -12.27 9.14
CA GLN A 374 27.19 -11.10 8.36
C GLN A 374 26.07 -10.61 7.44
N VAL A 375 25.40 -11.53 6.76
CA VAL A 375 24.26 -11.22 5.89
C VAL A 375 23.08 -10.64 6.69
N PHE A 376 22.80 -11.20 7.86
CA PHE A 376 21.74 -10.72 8.74
C PHE A 376 21.97 -9.27 9.16
N GLU A 377 23.20 -8.93 9.58
CA GLU A 377 23.55 -7.55 9.92
C GLU A 377 23.62 -6.62 8.70
N ALA A 378 24.08 -7.11 7.53
CA ALA A 378 24.08 -6.34 6.29
C ALA A 378 22.67 -5.95 5.84
N ILE A 379 21.71 -6.87 5.92
CA ILE A 379 20.30 -6.58 5.60
C ILE A 379 19.71 -5.58 6.60
N LYS A 380 20.01 -5.71 7.90
CA LYS A 380 19.59 -4.72 8.91
C LYS A 380 20.12 -3.33 8.57
N SER A 381 21.43 -3.22 8.33
CA SER A 381 22.08 -1.96 7.99
C SER A 381 21.49 -1.34 6.71
N SER A 382 21.28 -2.14 5.65
CA SER A 382 20.66 -1.67 4.40
C SER A 382 19.23 -1.18 4.58
N LEU A 383 18.44 -1.83 5.44
CA LEU A 383 17.06 -1.40 5.72
C LEU A 383 17.00 -0.16 6.61
N GLN A 384 18.02 0.07 7.46
CA GLN A 384 18.15 1.29 8.27
C GLN A 384 18.60 2.49 7.42
N SER A 385 19.47 2.27 6.44
CA SER A 385 19.91 3.29 5.47
C SER A 385 19.02 3.38 4.23
N ALA A 386 17.84 2.76 4.27
CA ALA A 386 16.95 2.68 3.13
C ALA A 386 16.52 4.10 2.65
N PRO A 387 16.68 4.42 1.36
CA PRO A 387 16.37 5.75 0.84
C PRO A 387 14.87 6.02 0.83
N ILE A 388 14.51 7.30 0.88
CA ILE A 388 13.16 7.78 0.55
C ILE A 388 12.96 7.59 -0.95
N LEU A 389 11.99 6.75 -1.33
CA LEU A 389 11.65 6.50 -2.73
C LEU A 389 10.84 7.68 -3.26
N ALA A 390 11.26 8.28 -4.38
CA ALA A 390 10.51 9.36 -5.00
C ALA A 390 9.16 8.86 -5.56
N LEU A 391 8.15 9.73 -5.51
CA LEU A 391 6.92 9.51 -6.26
C LEU A 391 7.20 9.77 -7.75
N PRO A 392 6.65 8.96 -8.67
CA PRO A 392 6.89 9.14 -10.10
C PRO A 392 6.27 10.45 -10.58
N ASP A 393 7.05 11.23 -11.32
CA ASP A 393 6.60 12.41 -12.07
C ASP A 393 6.35 12.01 -13.53
N GLU A 394 5.11 12.15 -14.02
CA GLU A 394 4.78 11.75 -15.39
C GLU A 394 5.35 12.70 -16.46
N ASP A 395 5.71 13.93 -16.08
CA ASP A 395 6.21 14.96 -16.99
C ASP A 395 7.74 14.88 -17.21
N ARG A 396 8.42 13.95 -16.54
CA ARG A 396 9.88 13.82 -16.57
C ARG A 396 10.33 12.43 -17.07
N PRO A 397 11.48 12.33 -17.76
CA PRO A 397 11.98 11.04 -18.24
C PRO A 397 12.33 10.09 -17.08
N PHE A 398 12.04 8.80 -17.28
CA PHE A 398 12.49 7.73 -16.39
C PHE A 398 13.80 7.11 -16.91
N SER A 399 14.68 6.76 -15.98
CA SER A 399 15.87 5.94 -16.22
C SER A 399 15.67 4.56 -15.60
N VAL A 400 16.08 3.50 -16.28
CA VAL A 400 16.02 2.14 -15.75
C VAL A 400 17.44 1.59 -15.69
N VAL A 401 17.87 1.19 -14.50
CA VAL A 401 19.12 0.47 -14.31
C VAL A 401 18.80 -0.99 -14.02
N CYS A 402 19.44 -1.89 -14.74
CA CYS A 402 19.30 -3.33 -14.56
C CYS A 402 20.65 -3.92 -14.19
N ASP A 403 20.63 -4.92 -13.32
CA ASP A 403 21.79 -5.71 -12.95
C ASP A 403 21.41 -7.19 -12.92
N ALA A 404 22.35 -8.05 -13.28
CA ALA A 404 22.14 -9.49 -13.34
C ALA A 404 23.37 -10.20 -12.79
N SER A 405 23.14 -11.06 -11.80
CA SER A 405 24.15 -11.97 -11.26
C SER A 405 23.84 -13.41 -11.68
N ASP A 406 24.74 -14.34 -11.34
CA ASP A 406 24.54 -15.77 -11.59
C ASP A 406 23.31 -16.36 -10.89
N PHE A 407 22.73 -15.62 -9.94
CA PHE A 407 21.70 -16.13 -9.04
C PHE A 407 20.45 -15.27 -8.96
N ALA A 408 20.55 -13.98 -9.30
CA ALA A 408 19.44 -13.04 -9.20
C ALA A 408 19.49 -11.99 -10.32
N ILE A 409 18.36 -11.34 -10.54
CA ILE A 409 18.27 -10.13 -11.36
C ILE A 409 17.68 -9.01 -10.50
N GLY A 410 18.22 -7.82 -10.67
CA GLY A 410 17.80 -6.60 -10.01
C GLY A 410 17.52 -5.51 -11.04
N CYS A 411 16.60 -4.61 -10.74
CA CYS A 411 16.43 -3.39 -11.48
C CYS A 411 15.90 -2.26 -10.59
N ALA A 412 16.26 -1.04 -10.94
CA ALA A 412 15.84 0.18 -10.28
C ALA A 412 15.23 1.12 -11.32
N LEU A 413 14.07 1.68 -11.00
CA LEU A 413 13.49 2.80 -11.73
C LEU A 413 13.96 4.09 -11.05
N LEU A 414 14.60 4.96 -11.81
CA LEU A 414 15.17 6.23 -11.35
C LEU A 414 14.55 7.39 -12.11
N GLN A 415 14.57 8.56 -11.50
CA GLN A 415 14.10 9.79 -12.10
C GLN A 415 14.92 10.97 -11.58
N VAL A 416 15.22 11.92 -12.46
CA VAL A 416 15.94 13.13 -12.10
C VAL A 416 14.93 14.16 -11.56
N ASP A 417 15.14 14.61 -10.32
CA ASP A 417 14.30 15.61 -9.67
C ASP A 417 14.53 17.03 -10.18
N ALA A 418 13.78 18.02 -9.66
CA ALA A 418 13.85 19.42 -10.11
C ALA A 418 15.24 20.03 -9.94
N ASP A 419 16.01 19.52 -8.99
CA ASP A 419 17.35 20.00 -8.64
C ASP A 419 18.45 19.24 -9.38
N GLY A 420 18.09 18.36 -10.33
CA GLY A 420 19.03 17.57 -11.10
C GLY A 420 19.56 16.33 -10.36
N ARG A 421 18.97 15.95 -9.22
CA ARG A 421 19.42 14.78 -8.44
C ARG A 421 18.71 13.52 -8.92
N GLU A 422 19.46 12.44 -9.08
CA GLU A 422 18.88 11.14 -9.42
C GLU A 422 18.24 10.50 -8.19
N ARG A 423 16.92 10.27 -8.26
CA ARG A 423 16.11 9.71 -7.17
C ARG A 423 15.56 8.36 -7.59
N VAL A 424 15.58 7.40 -6.67
CA VAL A 424 15.01 6.08 -6.92
C VAL A 424 13.50 6.11 -6.70
N VAL A 425 12.72 5.68 -7.69
CA VAL A 425 11.27 5.53 -7.62
C VAL A 425 10.88 4.14 -7.12
N SER A 426 11.57 3.09 -7.59
CA SER A 426 11.28 1.72 -7.16
C SER A 426 12.44 0.78 -7.40
N PHE A 427 12.71 -0.11 -6.42
CA PHE A 427 13.57 -1.27 -6.60
C PHE A 427 12.74 -2.53 -6.86
N GLN A 428 13.20 -3.36 -7.79
CA GLN A 428 12.62 -4.67 -8.08
C GLN A 428 13.75 -5.69 -8.19
N SER A 429 13.66 -6.80 -7.46
CA SER A 429 14.61 -7.90 -7.57
C SER A 429 13.92 -9.25 -7.49
N ARG A 430 14.50 -10.27 -8.12
CA ARG A 430 14.07 -11.66 -7.97
C ARG A 430 15.24 -12.62 -8.15
N GLN A 431 15.14 -13.78 -7.51
CA GLN A 431 16.06 -14.88 -7.77
C GLN A 431 15.77 -15.53 -9.14
N LEU A 432 16.83 -16.02 -9.78
CA LEU A 432 16.74 -16.80 -11.01
C LEU A 432 16.16 -18.19 -10.72
N LYS A 433 15.28 -18.66 -11.61
CA LYS A 433 14.77 -20.04 -11.60
C LYS A 433 15.90 -21.02 -11.94
N ALA A 434 15.71 -22.29 -11.58
CA ALA A 434 16.72 -23.33 -11.84
C ALA A 434 17.18 -23.37 -13.31
N ALA A 435 16.26 -23.22 -14.26
CA ALA A 435 16.60 -23.16 -15.69
C ALA A 435 17.33 -21.86 -16.08
N GLU A 436 16.96 -20.72 -15.49
CA GLU A 436 17.53 -19.41 -15.82
C GLU A 436 18.97 -19.24 -15.28
N LYS A 437 19.35 -20.02 -14.25
CA LYS A 437 20.74 -20.02 -13.72
C LYS A 437 21.76 -20.54 -14.72
N ASN A 438 21.33 -21.43 -15.61
CA ASN A 438 22.17 -22.03 -16.64
C ASN A 438 22.33 -21.11 -17.85
N TYR A 439 21.69 -19.94 -17.86
CA TYR A 439 21.82 -18.99 -18.96
C TYR A 439 23.24 -18.38 -18.98
N PRO A 440 23.80 -18.13 -20.18
CA PRO A 440 24.96 -17.28 -20.34
C PRO A 440 24.75 -15.89 -19.74
N VAL A 441 25.83 -15.20 -19.39
CA VAL A 441 25.77 -13.87 -18.74
C VAL A 441 24.92 -12.87 -19.55
N HIS A 442 25.12 -12.80 -20.86
CA HIS A 442 24.34 -11.91 -21.74
C HIS A 442 22.83 -12.20 -21.75
N ASP A 443 22.44 -13.48 -21.66
CA ASP A 443 21.03 -13.87 -21.57
C ASP A 443 20.42 -13.53 -20.20
N LYS A 444 21.23 -13.58 -19.14
CA LYS A 444 20.81 -13.14 -17.79
C LYS A 444 20.62 -11.62 -17.75
N GLU A 445 21.50 -10.85 -18.37
CA GLU A 445 21.36 -9.39 -18.51
C GLU A 445 20.10 -9.04 -19.31
N LEU A 446 19.86 -9.71 -20.45
CA LEU A 446 18.65 -9.53 -21.25
C LEU A 446 17.37 -9.90 -20.48
N LEU A 447 17.43 -10.96 -19.67
CA LEU A 447 16.34 -11.34 -18.77
C LEU A 447 16.08 -10.27 -17.69
N GLY A 448 17.15 -9.64 -17.18
CA GLY A 448 17.09 -8.47 -16.29
C GLY A 448 16.35 -7.30 -16.94
N MET A 449 16.74 -6.93 -18.17
CA MET A 449 16.08 -5.87 -18.94
C MET A 449 14.60 -6.18 -19.21
N LYS A 450 14.29 -7.40 -19.67
CA LYS A 450 12.91 -7.85 -19.88
C LYS A 450 12.09 -7.77 -18.60
N TYR A 451 12.67 -8.20 -17.48
CA TYR A 451 12.02 -8.15 -16.18
C TYR A 451 11.69 -6.70 -15.77
N ALA A 452 12.64 -5.78 -15.96
CA ALA A 452 12.44 -4.37 -15.68
C ALA A 452 11.33 -3.76 -16.53
N LEU A 453 11.31 -4.04 -17.85
CA LEU A 453 10.27 -3.55 -18.76
C LEU A 453 8.88 -4.06 -18.37
N VAL A 454 8.75 -5.33 -17.97
CA VAL A 454 7.47 -5.90 -17.52
C VAL A 454 7.01 -5.27 -16.21
N LYS A 455 7.94 -5.05 -15.27
CA LYS A 455 7.63 -4.49 -13.95
C LYS A 455 7.31 -3.01 -14.00
N PHE A 456 8.06 -2.23 -14.78
CA PHE A 456 7.90 -0.78 -14.89
C PHE A 456 7.04 -0.36 -16.08
N ARG A 457 6.40 -1.31 -16.77
CA ARG A 457 5.49 -1.10 -17.91
C ARG A 457 4.55 0.10 -17.73
N VAL A 458 3.94 0.24 -16.56
CA VAL A 458 2.93 1.29 -16.29
C VAL A 458 3.54 2.69 -16.38
N HIS A 459 4.78 2.86 -15.91
CA HIS A 459 5.49 4.14 -15.97
C HIS A 459 6.09 4.41 -17.34
N LEU A 460 6.59 3.37 -18.02
CA LEU A 460 7.28 3.50 -19.31
C LEU A 460 6.33 3.71 -20.50
N LEU A 461 5.09 3.19 -20.44
CA LEU A 461 4.13 3.32 -21.56
C LEU A 461 3.42 4.68 -21.63
N GLY A 462 3.40 5.46 -20.54
CA GLY A 462 2.62 6.70 -20.43
C GLY A 462 3.34 7.97 -20.89
N GLN A 463 4.64 7.90 -21.22
CA GLN A 463 5.43 9.11 -21.49
C GLN A 463 5.01 9.82 -22.78
N LYS A 464 4.67 11.11 -22.67
CA LYS A 464 4.59 12.01 -23.82
C LYS A 464 6.01 12.34 -24.26
N CYS A 465 6.36 11.94 -25.49
CA CYS A 465 7.58 12.38 -26.14
C CYS A 465 7.46 13.86 -26.52
N SER A 466 7.69 14.78 -25.58
CA SER A 466 7.79 16.21 -25.86
C SER A 466 9.25 16.63 -25.95
N GLY A 467 9.73 16.80 -27.18
CA GLY A 467 10.91 17.63 -27.49
C GLY A 467 12.26 16.92 -27.39
N ALA A 468 12.82 16.62 -28.56
CA ALA A 468 14.24 16.37 -28.86
C ALA A 468 15.24 16.42 -27.69
N THR A 469 15.42 15.28 -27.02
CA THR A 469 16.68 14.92 -26.36
C THR A 469 16.98 13.47 -26.70
N HIS A 470 17.92 13.27 -27.63
CA HIS A 470 18.48 11.96 -27.95
C HIS A 470 19.28 11.47 -26.74
N SER A 471 18.62 10.76 -25.83
CA SER A 471 19.29 9.87 -24.89
C SER A 471 19.21 8.45 -25.47
N ALA A 472 20.32 7.72 -25.43
CA ALA A 472 20.47 6.37 -26.01
C ALA A 472 19.48 5.31 -25.45
N ASN A 473 18.61 5.69 -24.51
CA ASN A 473 17.63 4.84 -23.83
C ASN A 473 16.31 4.68 -24.59
N LEU A 474 15.95 5.61 -25.48
CA LEU A 474 14.78 5.47 -26.35
C LEU A 474 15.00 4.38 -27.41
N THR A 475 16.24 4.18 -27.86
CA THR A 475 16.57 3.25 -28.94
C THR A 475 16.22 1.81 -28.59
N LEU A 476 16.43 1.35 -27.35
CA LEU A 476 16.15 -0.04 -26.94
C LEU A 476 14.65 -0.33 -26.79
N VAL A 477 13.86 0.61 -26.27
CA VAL A 477 12.41 0.47 -26.17
C VAL A 477 11.77 0.56 -27.56
N GLN A 478 12.24 1.46 -28.42
CA GLN A 478 11.77 1.57 -29.81
C GLN A 478 12.19 0.36 -30.66
N LEU A 479 13.42 -0.14 -30.52
CA LEU A 479 13.91 -1.34 -31.23
C LEU A 479 13.21 -2.63 -30.77
N ALA A 480 12.86 -2.73 -29.48
CA ALA A 480 12.08 -3.84 -28.94
C ALA A 480 10.60 -3.79 -29.37
N LEU A 481 10.04 -2.59 -29.52
CA LEU A 481 8.66 -2.39 -30.01
C LEU A 481 8.53 -2.45 -31.54
N SER A 482 9.61 -2.14 -32.30
CA SER A 482 9.61 -2.14 -33.77
C SER A 482 10.02 -3.47 -34.40
N GLY A 483 10.29 -4.51 -33.60
CA GLY A 483 10.59 -5.86 -34.11
C GLY A 483 11.95 -6.04 -34.79
N TYR A 484 12.92 -5.15 -34.53
CA TYR A 484 14.21 -5.11 -35.24
C TYR A 484 15.38 -5.83 -34.55
N ILE A 485 15.12 -6.74 -33.60
CA ILE A 485 16.15 -7.65 -33.07
C ILE A 485 15.90 -9.06 -33.64
N GLN A 486 16.47 -9.34 -34.81
CA GLN A 486 16.65 -10.70 -35.31
C GLN A 486 17.93 -11.30 -34.72
N VAL A 487 17.81 -11.92 -33.56
CA VAL A 487 18.82 -12.88 -33.07
C VAL A 487 18.08 -14.18 -32.74
N GLY A 488 18.50 -15.27 -33.37
CA GLY A 488 17.72 -16.49 -33.70
C GLY A 488 17.11 -17.32 -32.58
N HIS A 489 17.03 -16.84 -31.33
CA HIS A 489 16.44 -17.56 -30.19
C HIS A 489 15.16 -16.90 -29.61
N ILE A 490 14.56 -15.91 -30.30
CA ILE A 490 13.30 -15.25 -29.90
C ILE A 490 12.04 -15.90 -30.54
N ALA A 491 12.18 -16.99 -31.30
CA ALA A 491 11.02 -17.69 -31.90
C ALA A 491 10.03 -18.27 -30.86
N VAL A 492 10.44 -18.45 -29.61
CA VAL A 492 9.59 -18.97 -28.52
C VAL A 492 8.85 -17.86 -27.75
N TRP A 493 9.25 -16.59 -27.91
CA TRP A 493 8.82 -15.50 -27.02
C TRP A 493 8.11 -14.33 -27.70
N SER A 494 8.04 -14.32 -29.03
CA SER A 494 7.28 -13.35 -29.84
C SER A 494 5.80 -13.16 -29.43
N PRO A 495 5.04 -14.20 -28.99
CA PRO A 495 3.62 -14.04 -28.66
C PRO A 495 3.33 -13.20 -27.40
N PHE A 496 4.32 -13.00 -26.52
CA PHE A 496 4.12 -12.27 -25.25
C PHE A 496 4.39 -10.76 -25.35
N ILE A 497 5.07 -10.31 -26.40
CA ILE A 497 5.41 -8.89 -26.63
C ILE A 497 4.33 -8.22 -27.49
N LEU A 498 3.78 -8.93 -28.48
CA LEU A 498 2.72 -8.46 -29.36
C LEU A 498 1.36 -9.00 -28.89
N GLY A 499 0.83 -8.38 -27.83
CA GLY A 499 -0.57 -8.56 -27.42
C GLY A 499 -1.50 -8.04 -28.51
N SER A 500 -2.18 -8.95 -29.18
CA SER A 500 -3.24 -8.78 -30.18
C SER A 500 -4.12 -7.52 -30.01
N SER A 501 -4.16 -6.69 -31.05
CA SER A 501 -5.28 -5.79 -31.35
C SER A 501 -5.60 -5.89 -32.86
N PRO A 502 -6.86 -6.11 -33.28
CA PRO A 502 -7.21 -6.35 -34.67
C PRO A 502 -7.59 -5.04 -35.38
N ILE A 503 -6.81 -4.61 -36.36
CA ILE A 503 -7.25 -3.59 -37.33
C ILE A 503 -6.82 -4.02 -38.75
N GLY A 504 -7.79 -4.62 -39.46
CA GLY A 504 -8.20 -4.24 -40.83
C GLY A 504 -7.18 -4.23 -41.99
N GLN A 505 -7.23 -5.29 -42.78
CA GLN A 505 -7.22 -5.37 -44.26
C GLN A 505 -6.88 -4.10 -45.11
N LYS A 506 -5.93 -4.31 -46.03
CA LYS A 506 -5.85 -3.94 -47.48
C LYS A 506 -4.36 -3.79 -47.82
N ALA A 507 -3.75 -4.29 -48.89
CA ALA A 507 -4.13 -4.87 -50.17
C ALA A 507 -3.01 -5.91 -50.53
N GLY A 508 -3.23 -7.00 -51.26
CA GLY A 508 -3.70 -7.06 -52.64
C GLY A 508 -2.53 -7.51 -53.54
N SER A 509 -2.58 -8.78 -53.97
CA SER A 509 -1.94 -9.41 -55.14
C SER A 509 -0.48 -9.08 -55.52
N PHE A 510 0.33 -10.10 -55.81
CA PHE A 510 0.82 -10.40 -57.17
C PHE A 510 1.72 -11.67 -57.12
N TYR A 511 1.28 -12.73 -57.83
CA TYR A 511 2.00 -13.82 -58.56
C TYR A 511 3.27 -14.44 -57.93
N GLN A 512 3.44 -15.76 -57.85
CA GLN A 512 3.06 -16.85 -58.75
C GLN A 512 3.05 -18.18 -57.97
#